data_AF-A0AAV6JUD4-F1
#
_entry.id   AF-A0AAV6JUD4-F1
#
_cell.length_a   1.000
_cell.length_b   1.000
_cell.length_c   1.000
_cell.angle_alpha   90.00
_cell.angle_beta   90.00
_cell.angle_gamma   90.00
#
_symmetry.space_group_name_H-M   'P 1'
#
loop_
_entity.id
_entity.type
_entity.pdbx_description
1 polymer ?
#
loop_
_entity_poly.entity_id
_entity_poly.type
_entity_poly.pdbx_seq_one_letter_code
_entity_poly.pdbx_strand_id
1 'polypeptide(L)'
;MSWLWTRPEKEIAVVTHSGFLIQALSAFGNDCHPSIKSEIRKPFNNCELRSVVIVDRGMIGSDSSTTNYPGKIPSGPDLPSDVAKEKHPGI
;
A
#
# COMPACT_ATOMS: atom_id res chain seq x y z
N MET A 1 -12.13 1.49 -8.70
CA MET A 1 -10.74 1.68 -9.18
C MET A 1 -10.50 3.00 -9.89
N SER A 2 -11.49 3.63 -10.56
CA SER A 2 -11.30 4.87 -11.33
C SER A 2 -10.57 5.98 -10.58
N TRP A 3 -10.82 6.12 -9.26
CA TRP A 3 -10.14 7.12 -8.43
C TRP A 3 -8.61 6.96 -8.38
N LEU A 4 -8.09 5.73 -8.32
CA LEU A 4 -6.63 5.51 -8.25
C LEU A 4 -5.93 6.03 -9.53
N TRP A 5 -6.60 5.96 -10.67
CA TRP A 5 -6.09 6.47 -11.95
C TRP A 5 -6.13 7.99 -12.07
N THR A 6 -6.88 8.68 -11.20
CA THR A 6 -6.91 10.16 -11.16
C THR A 6 -5.81 10.76 -10.29
N ARG A 7 -4.98 9.92 -9.66
CA ARG A 7 -3.92 10.34 -8.75
C ARG A 7 -2.68 10.76 -9.56
N PRO A 8 -2.08 11.94 -9.30
CA PRO A 8 -0.81 12.34 -9.93
C PRO A 8 0.41 11.57 -9.40
N GLU A 9 0.26 10.87 -8.28
CA GLU A 9 1.33 10.09 -7.66
C GLU A 9 1.62 8.80 -8.45
N LYS A 10 2.90 8.56 -8.79
CA LYS A 10 3.34 7.35 -9.51
C LYS A 10 3.76 6.20 -8.60
N GLU A 11 4.17 6.53 -7.37
CA GLU A 11 4.64 5.60 -6.36
C GLU A 11 3.73 5.73 -5.14
N ILE A 12 2.95 4.70 -4.85
CA ILE A 12 1.95 4.71 -3.77
C ILE A 12 2.26 3.58 -2.81
N ALA A 13 2.51 3.93 -1.55
CA ALA A 13 2.61 2.95 -0.46
C ALA A 13 1.24 2.75 0.19
N VAL A 14 0.81 1.49 0.35
CA VAL A 14 -0.47 1.14 0.99
C VAL A 14 -0.17 0.31 2.23
N VAL A 15 -0.51 0.82 3.41
CA VAL A 15 -0.40 0.11 4.69
C VAL A 15 -1.80 -0.29 5.15
N THR A 16 -2.07 -1.58 5.20
CA THR A 16 -3.39 -2.13 5.53
C THR A 16 -3.27 -3.60 5.93
N HIS A 17 -4.39 -4.26 6.21
CA HIS A 17 -4.45 -5.66 6.57
C HIS A 17 -4.31 -6.58 5.36
N SER A 18 -3.77 -7.79 5.58
CA SER A 18 -3.53 -8.80 4.55
C SER A 18 -4.81 -9.15 3.75
N GLY A 19 -5.94 -9.34 4.44
CA GLY A 19 -7.22 -9.65 3.79
C GLY A 19 -7.67 -8.56 2.81
N PHE A 20 -7.48 -7.30 3.17
CA PHE A 20 -7.79 -6.17 2.30
C PHE A 20 -6.89 -6.19 1.05
N LEU A 21 -5.58 -6.39 1.21
CA LEU A 21 -4.64 -6.47 0.08
C LEU A 21 -5.00 -7.61 -0.88
N ILE A 22 -5.34 -8.80 -0.37
CA ILE A 22 -5.71 -9.94 -1.21
C ILE A 22 -6.95 -9.62 -2.05
N GLN A 23 -7.98 -9.03 -1.44
CA GLN A 23 -9.22 -8.70 -2.16
C GLN A 23 -9.02 -7.55 -3.14
N ALA A 24 -8.27 -6.51 -2.76
CA ALA A 24 -7.94 -5.39 -3.64
C ALA A 24 -7.10 -5.84 -4.84
N LEU A 25 -6.04 -6.62 -4.61
CA LEU A 25 -5.19 -7.18 -5.67
C LEU A 25 -5.95 -8.21 -6.53
N SER A 26 -7.01 -8.83 -5.99
CA SER A 26 -7.88 -9.71 -6.78
C SER A 26 -8.69 -9.00 -7.85
N ALA A 27 -8.94 -7.69 -7.69
CA ALA A 27 -9.60 -6.88 -8.71
C ALA A 27 -8.66 -6.48 -9.85
N PHE A 28 -7.35 -6.67 -9.69
CA PHE A 28 -6.34 -6.39 -10.71
C PHE A 28 -5.86 -7.65 -11.44
N GLY A 29 -5.29 -7.44 -12.63
CA GLY A 29 -4.58 -8.46 -13.38
C GLY A 29 -5.47 -9.55 -13.96
N ASN A 30 -6.72 -9.25 -14.32
CA ASN A 30 -7.60 -10.19 -15.04
C ASN A 30 -7.00 -10.64 -16.38
N ASP A 31 -6.15 -9.80 -16.96
CA ASP A 31 -5.37 -10.01 -18.17
C ASP A 31 -3.97 -10.61 -17.93
N CYS A 32 -3.56 -10.79 -16.68
CA CYS A 32 -2.27 -11.41 -16.34
C CYS A 32 -2.29 -12.94 -16.45
N HIS A 33 -1.11 -13.53 -16.65
CA HIS A 33 -0.91 -14.97 -16.61
C HIS A 33 -1.35 -15.55 -15.24
N PRO A 34 -1.93 -16.76 -15.18
CA PRO A 34 -2.41 -17.36 -13.93
C PRO A 34 -1.37 -17.43 -12.80
N SER A 35 -0.08 -17.58 -13.13
CA SER A 35 0.99 -17.56 -12.13
C SER A 35 1.08 -16.22 -11.39
N ILE A 36 1.03 -15.10 -12.12
CA ILE A 36 1.04 -13.74 -11.55
C ILE A 36 -0.21 -13.51 -10.71
N LYS A 37 -1.37 -13.97 -11.20
CA LYS A 37 -2.63 -13.91 -10.46
C LYS A 37 -2.55 -14.65 -9.13
N SER A 38 -1.89 -15.81 -9.09
CA SER A 38 -1.67 -16.56 -7.86
C SER A 38 -0.74 -15.80 -6.91
N GLU A 39 0.36 -15.26 -7.44
CA GLU A 39 1.38 -14.57 -6.65
C GLU A 39 0.86 -13.31 -5.92
N ILE A 40 0.14 -12.44 -6.63
CA ILE A 40 -0.41 -11.21 -6.03
C ILE A 40 -1.52 -11.48 -4.99
N ARG A 41 -2.15 -12.67 -5.04
CA ARG A 41 -3.23 -13.07 -4.12
C ARG A 41 -2.73 -13.88 -2.92
N LYS A 42 -1.43 -14.19 -2.84
CA LYS A 42 -0.88 -14.90 -1.67
C LYS A 42 -1.10 -14.07 -0.41
N PRO A 43 -1.43 -14.69 0.74
CA PRO A 43 -1.52 -13.99 2.01
C PRO A 43 -0.23 -13.26 2.34
N PHE A 44 -0.36 -12.05 2.88
CA PHE A 44 0.76 -11.23 3.36
C PHE A 44 1.03 -11.55 4.82
N ASN A 45 2.29 -11.73 5.17
CA ASN A 45 2.75 -11.79 6.56
C ASN A 45 2.74 -10.39 7.18
N ASN A 46 2.81 -10.32 8.51
CA ASN A 46 2.90 -9.05 9.22
C ASN A 46 4.14 -8.29 8.76
N CYS A 47 3.94 -7.00 8.45
CA CYS A 47 4.98 -6.10 7.94
C CYS A 47 5.63 -6.55 6.62
N GLU A 48 5.02 -7.46 5.88
CA GLU A 48 5.51 -7.87 4.56
C GLU A 48 5.26 -6.77 3.52
N LEU A 49 6.31 -6.37 2.80
CA LEU A 49 6.25 -5.45 1.68
C LEU A 49 6.30 -6.22 0.37
N ARG A 50 5.33 -5.98 -0.52
CA ARG A 50 5.41 -6.41 -1.93
C ARG A 50 5.26 -5.20 -2.84
N SER A 51 6.20 -5.06 -3.77
CA SER A 51 6.09 -4.07 -4.84
C SER A 51 5.22 -4.63 -5.97
N VAL A 52 4.28 -3.83 -6.45
CA VAL A 52 3.38 -4.18 -7.55
C VAL A 52 3.38 -3.02 -8.54
N VAL A 53 3.57 -3.34 -9.82
CA VAL A 53 3.49 -2.37 -10.91
C VAL A 53 2.15 -2.54 -11.62
N ILE A 54 1.35 -1.48 -11.64
CA ILE A 54 0.10 -1.42 -12.38
C ILE A 54 0.34 -0.58 -13.63
N VAL A 55 0.09 -1.18 -14.80
CA VAL A 55 0.32 -0.53 -16.09
C VAL A 55 -1.02 -0.11 -16.68
N ASP A 56 -1.16 1.18 -17.01
CA ASP A 56 -2.26 1.66 -17.83
C ASP A 56 -1.94 1.43 -19.32
N ARG A 57 -2.63 0.47 -19.95
CA ARG A 57 -2.52 0.21 -21.39
C ARG A 57 -3.19 1.29 -22.25
N GLY A 58 -4.01 2.16 -21.66
CA GLY A 58 -4.74 3.23 -22.36
C GLY A 58 -3.98 4.55 -22.52
N MET A 59 -2.78 4.69 -21.93
CA MET A 59 -1.96 5.92 -21.93
C MET A 59 -2.67 7.18 -21.36
N ILE A 60 -3.58 7.02 -20.39
CA ILE A 60 -4.39 8.12 -19.86
C ILE A 60 -3.58 9.05 -18.93
N GLY A 61 -2.43 8.61 -18.40
CA GLY A 61 -1.62 9.39 -17.46
C GLY A 61 -0.21 9.71 -17.96
N SER A 62 0.01 10.91 -18.51
CA SER A 62 1.34 11.42 -18.91
C SER A 62 1.88 12.53 -18.01
N ASP A 63 1.45 12.60 -16.75
CA ASP A 63 1.82 13.71 -15.85
C ASP A 63 3.16 13.48 -15.13
N SER A 64 3.78 14.57 -14.68
CA SER A 64 5.05 14.55 -13.93
C SER A 64 4.89 13.93 -12.54
N SER A 65 5.90 13.19 -12.07
CA SER A 65 5.86 12.55 -10.74
C SER A 65 5.77 13.62 -9.63
N THR A 66 4.78 13.50 -8.75
CA THR A 66 4.66 14.32 -7.54
C THR A 66 4.44 13.41 -6.32
N THR A 67 4.99 13.79 -5.17
CA THR A 67 4.74 13.11 -3.88
C THR A 67 4.09 14.10 -2.92
N ASN A 68 3.06 13.67 -2.20
CA ASN A 68 2.39 14.49 -1.18
C ASN A 68 3.01 14.29 0.22
N TYR A 69 4.07 13.49 0.35
CA TYR A 69 4.72 13.26 1.64
C TYR A 69 5.63 14.45 1.99
N PRO A 70 5.34 15.21 3.07
CA PRO A 70 6.09 16.42 3.42
C PRO A 70 7.51 16.15 3.97
N GLY A 71 7.97 14.89 3.98
CA GLY A 71 9.35 14.54 4.32
C GLY A 71 9.71 14.76 5.79
N LYS A 72 8.74 14.74 6.71
CA LYS A 72 8.98 14.96 8.15
C LYS A 72 8.85 13.64 8.91
N ILE A 73 9.76 13.43 9.86
CA ILE A 73 9.61 12.40 10.90
C ILE A 73 8.28 12.69 11.62
N PRO A 74 7.34 11.73 11.70
CA PRO A 74 6.10 11.93 12.44
C PRO A 74 6.42 12.36 13.88
N SER A 75 5.77 13.41 14.36
CA SER A 75 5.94 13.84 15.76
C SER A 75 5.44 12.73 16.69
N GLY A 76 6.35 12.11 17.43
CA GLY A 76 6.04 11.06 18.39
C GLY A 76 7.32 10.49 19.01
N PRO A 77 7.24 9.85 20.19
CA PRO A 77 8.38 9.13 20.73
C PRO A 77 8.78 8.02 19.75
N ASP A 78 10.05 7.99 19.35
CA ASP A 78 10.66 6.85 18.64
C ASP A 78 10.84 5.67 19.60
N LEU A 79 9.72 5.17 20.13
CA LEU A 79 9.67 4.07 21.07
C LEU A 79 9.14 2.83 20.37
N PRO A 80 9.77 1.66 20.56
CA PRO A 80 9.19 0.38 20.16
C PRO A 80 7.80 0.24 20.77
N SER A 81 6.84 -0.40 20.06
CA SER A 81 5.48 -0.58 20.59
C SER A 81 5.45 -1.32 21.92
N ASP A 82 6.48 -2.12 22.21
CA ASP A 82 6.64 -2.86 23.45
C ASP A 82 6.92 -1.96 24.66
N VAL A 83 7.38 -0.73 24.45
CA VAL A 83 7.63 0.28 25.49
C VAL A 83 6.40 1.17 25.74
N ALA A 84 5.40 1.16 24.84
CA ALA A 84 4.21 2.00 24.92
C ALA A 84 3.19 1.58 26.00
N LYS A 85 3.48 0.57 26.82
CA LYS A 85 2.54 0.02 27.81
C LYS A 85 2.55 0.70 29.19
N GLU A 86 3.41 1.68 29.45
CA GLU A 86 3.42 2.38 30.75
C GLU A 86 2.80 3.78 30.69
N LYS A 87 1.49 3.90 30.42
CA LYS A 87 0.77 5.12 30.83
C LYS A 87 -0.73 4.96 31.03
N HIS A 88 -1.15 3.96 31.80
CA HIS A 88 -2.44 4.04 32.49
C HIS A 88 -2.28 3.53 33.94
N PRO A 89 -1.72 4.33 34.87
CA PRO A 89 -2.08 4.16 36.27
C PRO A 89 -3.58 4.50 36.38
N GLY A 90 -4.33 3.59 37.01
CA GLY A 90 -5.78 3.49 36.91
C GLY A 90 -6.55 4.76 37.23
N ILE A 91 -7.71 4.84 36.59
CA ILE A 91 -8.93 5.42 37.15
C ILE A 91 -10.00 4.35 36.99
#